data_AF-A0A9E1JN86-F1
#
_entry.id   AF-A0A9E1JN86-F1
#
_cell.length_a   1.000
_cell.length_b   1.000
_cell.length_c   1.000
_cell.angle_alpha   90.00
_cell.angle_beta   90.00
_cell.angle_gamma   90.00
#
_symmetry.space_group_name_H-M   'P 1'
#
loop_
_entity.id
_entity.type
_entity.pdbx_description
1 polymer ?
#
loop_
_entity_poly.entity_id
_entity_poly.type
_entity_poly.pdbx_seq_one_letter_code
_entity_poly.pdbx_strand_id
1 'polypeptide(L)'
;MKSIQAEFEKLSKKITIKKGAKEEDWVSVCEKFNDDVSRICDVVDQQDYTGLFECCDDDNKRFFYLVKEDKNLYRVKHRHFLDNLGLK
;
A
#
# COMPACT_ATOMS: atom_id res chain seq x y z
N MET A 1 12.08 -1.18 0.91
CA MET A 1 10.87 -1.52 0.11
C MET A 1 10.46 -0.25 -0.61
N LYS A 2 9.91 -0.28 -1.83
CA LYS A 2 9.57 0.98 -2.53
C LYS A 2 8.14 1.41 -2.25
N SER A 3 7.90 2.71 -2.14
CA SER A 3 6.58 3.30 -2.00
C SER A 3 6.40 4.55 -2.86
N ILE A 4 5.16 4.89 -3.19
CA ILE A 4 4.81 6.14 -3.87
C ILE A 4 3.54 6.72 -3.29
N GLN A 5 3.46 8.05 -3.18
CA GLN A 5 2.27 8.72 -2.69
C GLN A 5 1.09 8.58 -3.67
N ALA A 6 -0.06 8.24 -3.12
CA ALA A 6 -1.31 8.03 -3.83
C ALA A 6 -2.42 8.91 -3.27
N GLU A 7 -3.47 9.03 -4.07
CA GLU A 7 -4.76 9.57 -3.69
C GLU A 7 -5.75 8.41 -3.65
N PHE A 8 -6.57 8.36 -2.60
CA PHE A 8 -7.55 7.31 -2.40
C PHE A 8 -8.93 7.91 -2.16
N GLU A 9 -9.87 7.57 -3.04
CA GLU A 9 -11.27 7.94 -2.90
C GLU A 9 -12.05 6.79 -2.27
N LYS A 10 -12.46 6.95 -1.00
CA LYS A 10 -13.11 5.88 -0.22
C LYS A 10 -14.41 5.33 -0.83
N LEU A 11 -15.21 6.19 -1.46
CA LEU A 11 -16.53 5.82 -2.01
C LEU A 11 -16.42 4.94 -3.25
N SER A 12 -15.55 5.32 -4.18
CA SER A 12 -15.32 4.61 -5.44
C SER A 12 -14.24 3.52 -5.31
N LYS A 13 -13.54 3.49 -4.17
CA LYS A 13 -12.30 2.73 -3.96
C LYS A 13 -11.24 3.01 -5.03
N LYS A 14 -11.30 4.17 -5.66
CA LYS A 14 -10.38 4.55 -6.72
C LYS A 14 -9.04 4.94 -6.11
N ILE A 15 -7.98 4.34 -6.62
CA ILE A 15 -6.60 4.62 -6.23
C ILE A 15 -5.87 5.22 -7.43
N THR A 16 -5.30 6.41 -7.24
CA THR A 16 -4.52 7.09 -8.28
C THR A 16 -3.18 7.54 -7.73
N ILE A 17 -2.10 7.35 -8.49
CA ILE A 17 -0.80 7.89 -8.11
C ILE A 17 -0.90 9.42 -8.14
N LYS A 18 -0.47 10.07 -7.06
CA LYS A 18 -0.51 11.52 -6.97
C LYS A 18 0.39 12.13 -8.04
N LYS A 19 -0.10 13.15 -8.75
CA LYS A 19 0.63 13.77 -9.87
C LYS A 19 1.96 14.36 -9.37
N GLY A 20 3.07 13.91 -9.96
CA GLY A 20 4.42 14.35 -9.60
C GLY A 20 5.00 13.68 -8.35
N ALA A 21 4.33 12.66 -7.80
CA ALA A 21 4.90 11.83 -6.75
C ALA A 21 6.17 11.12 -7.24
N LYS A 22 7.13 10.96 -6.33
CA LYS A 22 8.38 10.23 -6.57
C LYS A 22 8.35 8.94 -5.77
N GLU A 23 9.09 7.95 -6.24
CA GLU A 23 9.34 6.76 -5.43
C GLU A 23 10.19 7.14 -4.22
N GLU A 24 9.80 6.62 -3.06
CA GLU A 24 10.44 6.80 -1.76
C GLU A 24 10.74 5.42 -1.16
N ASP A 25 11.72 5.34 -0.26
CA ASP A 25 11.88 4.13 0.54
C ASP A 25 10.80 4.07 1.62
N TRP A 26 10.10 2.95 1.67
CA TRP A 26 8.97 2.74 2.56
C TRP A 26 9.36 2.80 4.03
N VAL A 27 10.57 2.35 4.40
CA VAL A 27 11.01 2.38 5.79
C VAL A 27 11.15 3.83 6.26
N SER A 28 11.74 4.68 5.43
CA SER A 28 11.82 6.13 5.69
C SER A 28 10.44 6.80 5.75
N VAL A 29 9.47 6.32 4.96
CA VAL A 29 8.08 6.82 5.05
C VAL A 29 7.44 6.42 6.38
N CYS A 30 7.60 5.18 6.84
CA CYS A 30 7.08 4.75 8.15
C CYS A 30 7.68 5.60 9.28
N GLU A 31 9.00 5.77 9.30
CA GLU A 31 9.70 6.59 10.31
C GLU A 31 9.18 8.04 10.33
N LYS A 32 8.90 8.62 9.15
CA LYS A 32 8.34 9.97 9.03
C LYS A 32 6.95 10.11 9.67
N PHE A 33 6.18 9.03 9.72
CA PHE A 33 4.86 8.98 10.32
C PHE A 33 4.86 8.30 11.69
N ASN A 34 6.01 8.26 12.37
CA ASN A 34 6.16 7.63 13.70
C ASN A 34 5.67 6.16 13.73
N ASP A 35 5.83 5.45 12.61
CA ASP A 35 5.30 4.10 12.38
C ASP A 35 3.76 3.96 12.49
N ASP A 36 3.02 5.08 12.55
CA ASP A 36 1.56 5.11 12.51
C ASP A 36 1.07 4.92 11.06
N VAL A 37 1.20 3.68 10.60
CA VAL A 37 0.84 3.24 9.25
C VAL A 37 -0.07 2.01 9.30
N SER A 38 -1.09 1.99 8.45
CA SER A 38 -2.09 0.93 8.40
C SER A 38 -2.39 0.49 6.97
N ARG A 39 -2.44 -0.82 6.71
CA ARG A 39 -2.82 -1.35 5.40
C ARG A 39 -4.33 -1.18 5.20
N ILE A 40 -4.71 -0.56 4.09
CA ILE A 40 -6.12 -0.34 3.72
C ILE A 40 -6.63 -1.48 2.84
N CYS A 41 -5.91 -1.82 1.77
CA CYS A 41 -6.28 -2.90 0.88
C CYS A 41 -5.09 -3.43 0.08
N ASP A 42 -5.28 -4.60 -0.51
CA ASP A 42 -4.40 -5.13 -1.55
C ASP A 42 -4.67 -4.44 -2.87
N VAL A 43 -3.61 -4.19 -3.63
CA VAL A 43 -3.68 -3.58 -4.95
C VAL A 43 -3.21 -4.59 -5.97
N VAL A 44 -4.10 -4.95 -6.88
CA VAL A 44 -3.85 -5.95 -7.93
C VAL A 44 -3.64 -5.30 -9.30
N ASP A 45 -4.16 -4.09 -9.51
CA ASP A 45 -4.24 -3.45 -10.83
C ASP A 45 -3.20 -2.35 -11.05
N GLN A 46 -2.39 -1.97 -10.05
CA GLN A 46 -1.35 -0.96 -10.21
C GLN A 46 0.05 -1.59 -10.32
N GLN A 47 0.33 -2.12 -11.52
CA GLN A 47 1.65 -2.58 -12.01
C GLN A 47 2.47 -3.38 -10.98
N ASP A 48 3.25 -2.65 -10.18
CA ASP A 48 4.32 -3.12 -9.32
C ASP A 48 4.00 -2.95 -7.82
N TYR A 49 2.92 -2.25 -7.46
CA TYR A 49 2.51 -2.00 -6.08
C TYR A 49 1.48 -3.04 -5.64
N THR A 50 1.64 -3.56 -4.43
CA THR A 50 0.87 -4.70 -3.93
C THR A 50 -0.11 -4.33 -2.82
N GLY A 51 0.08 -3.18 -2.19
CA GLY A 51 -0.77 -2.73 -1.09
C GLY A 51 -0.89 -1.21 -1.01
N LEU A 52 -2.06 -0.76 -0.58
CA LEU A 52 -2.33 0.61 -0.21
C LEU A 52 -2.25 0.73 1.32
N PHE A 53 -1.50 1.72 1.78
CA PHE A 53 -1.34 2.04 3.19
C PHE A 53 -1.82 3.46 3.45
N GLU A 54 -2.46 3.66 4.60
CA GLU A 54 -2.76 4.97 5.20
C GLU A 54 -1.67 5.28 6.23
N CYS A 55 -1.16 6.51 6.21
CA CYS A 55 -0.19 7.02 7.16
C CYS A 55 -0.77 8.30 7.77
N CYS A 56 -0.68 8.44 9.09
CA CYS A 56 -1.19 9.61 9.81
C CYS A 56 -0.01 10.48 10.26
N ASP A 57 -0.07 11.78 10.00
CA ASP A 57 0.86 12.73 10.63
C ASP A 57 0.36 13.15 12.02
N ASP A 58 1.20 13.90 12.74
CA ASP A 58 0.89 14.42 14.08
C ASP A 58 -0.33 15.38 14.09
N ASP A 59 -0.71 15.93 12.93
CA ASP A 59 -1.89 16.77 12.74
C ASP A 59 -3.17 15.93 12.45
N ASN A 60 -3.10 14.60 12.54
CA ASN A 60 -4.15 13.65 12.11
C ASN A 60 -4.53 13.76 10.62
N LYS A 61 -3.65 14.30 9.77
CA LYS A 61 -3.83 14.28 8.32
C LYS A 61 -3.44 12.92 7.79
N ARG A 62 -4.31 12.37 6.96
CA ARG A 62 -4.14 11.07 6.33
C ARG A 62 -3.45 11.23 5.00
N PHE A 63 -2.41 10.44 4.81
CA PHE A 63 -1.71 10.28 3.54
C PHE A 63 -1.82 8.84 3.08
N PHE A 64 -1.89 8.64 1.78
CA PHE A 64 -1.98 7.30 1.21
C PHE A 64 -0.71 6.99 0.43
N TYR A 65 -0.18 5.80 0.62
CA TYR A 65 0.99 5.30 -0.10
C TYR A 65 0.70 3.93 -0.70
N LEU A 66 1.09 3.79 -1.95
CA LEU A 66 1.20 2.50 -2.60
C LEU A 66 2.57 1.92 -2.30
N VAL A 67 2.61 0.68 -1.83
CA VAL A 67 3.84 0.01 -1.42
C VAL A 67 4.07 -1.23 -2.28
N LYS A 68 5.28 -1.34 -2.81
CA LYS A 68 5.79 -2.52 -3.48
C LYS A 68 6.42 -3.41 -2.42
N GLU A 69 5.60 -4.28 -1.84
CA GLU A 69 6.09 -5.34 -0.97
C GLU A 69 6.88 -6.34 -1.83
N ASP A 70 7.94 -6.92 -1.27
CA ASP A 70 8.79 -7.84 -2.01
C ASP A 70 7.96 -9.03 -2.54
N LYS A 71 8.11 -9.36 -3.83
CA LYS A 71 7.29 -10.35 -4.56
C LYS A 71 7.29 -11.72 -3.88
N ASN A 72 8.33 -12.03 -3.11
CA ASN A 72 8.44 -13.27 -2.35
C ASN A 72 7.43 -13.32 -1.18
N LEU A 73 7.17 -12.21 -0.48
CA LEU A 73 6.18 -12.18 0.60
C LEU A 73 4.74 -12.20 0.06
N TYR A 74 4.50 -11.49 -1.05
CA TYR A 74 3.18 -11.40 -1.68
C TYR A 74 2.73 -12.74 -2.29
N ARG A 75 3.60 -13.44 -3.03
CA ARG A 75 3.27 -14.74 -3.64
C ARG A 75 2.94 -15.81 -2.60
N VAL A 76 3.55 -15.75 -1.42
CA VAL A 76 3.21 -16.64 -0.29
C VAL A 76 1.83 -16.27 0.25
N LYS A 77 1.56 -15.00 0.57
CA LYS A 77 0.25 -14.55 1.07
C LYS A 77 -0.90 -14.86 0.10
N HIS A 78 -0.72 -14.59 -1.19
CA HIS A 78 -1.76 -14.85 -2.21
C HIS A 78 -2.02 -16.35 -2.42
N ARG A 79 -0.96 -17.18 -2.41
CA ARG A 79 -1.12 -18.64 -2.51
C ARG A 79 -1.91 -19.19 -1.32
N HIS A 80 -1.57 -18.76 -0.10
CA HIS A 80 -2.30 -19.16 1.10
C HIS A 80 -3.74 -18.64 1.14
N PHE A 81 -4.01 -17.45 0.58
CA PHE A 81 -5.37 -16.92 0.47
C PHE A 81 -6.24 -17.75 -0.49
N LEU A 82 -5.70 -18.13 -1.66
CA LEU A 82 -6.40 -19.00 -2.62
C LEU A 82 -6.59 -20.42 -2.05
N ASP A 83 -5.58 -20.97 -1.40
CA ASP A 83 -5.66 -22.29 -0.76
C ASP A 83 -6.74 -22.32 0.35
N ASN A 84 -6.88 -21.22 1.12
CA ASN A 84 -7.92 -21.09 2.15
C ASN A 84 -9.34 -20.89 1.59
N LEU A 85 -9.48 -20.52 0.32
CA LEU A 85 -10.79 -20.44 -0.36
C LEU A 85 -11.24 -21.79 -0.95
N GLY A 86 -10.46 -22.86 -0.80
CA GLY A 86 -10.85 -24.22 -1.18
C GLY A 86 -10.99 -24.45 -2.69
N LEU A 87 -10.46 -23.54 -3.52
CA LEU A 87 -10.42 -23.69 -4.97
C LEU A 87 -9.29 -24.66 -5.35
N LYS A 88 -9.60 -25.96 -5.32
CA LYS A 88 -8.77 -27.03 -5.85
C LYS A 88 -9.27 -27.48 -7.21
#